data_AF-A0A5K0ZRM1-F1
#
_entry.id   AF-A0A5K0ZRM1-F1
#
_cell.length_a   1.000
_cell.length_b   1.000
_cell.length_c   1.000
_cell.angle_alpha   90.00
_cell.angle_beta   90.00
_cell.angle_gamma   90.00
#
_symmetry.space_group_name_H-M   'P 1'
#
loop_
_entity.id
_entity.type
_entity.pdbx_description
1 polymer ?
#
loop_
_entity_poly.entity_id
_entity_poly.type
_entity_poly.pdbx_seq_one_letter_code
_entity_poly.pdbx_strand_id
1 'polypeptide(L)' 'KRQLGRLAAAVRKSALNFKYETLERATNYFDQSNKLGQGGSGLVYK' A
#
# COMPACT_ATOMS: atom_id res chain seq x y z
N LYS A 1 19.32 18.61 -8.53
CA LYS A 1 18.75 18.89 -7.18
C LYS A 1 17.33 19.51 -7.15
N ARG A 2 16.77 20.08 -8.24
CA ARG A 2 15.45 20.76 -8.23
C ARG A 2 14.19 19.85 -8.36
N GLN A 3 14.32 18.56 -8.68
CA GLN A 3 13.17 17.69 -8.96
C GLN A 3 12.54 17.00 -7.73
N LEU A 4 13.30 16.82 -6.65
CA LEU A 4 12.83 16.12 -5.44
C LEU A 4 11.68 16.86 -4.73
N GLY A 5 11.71 18.20 -4.71
CA GLY A 5 10.67 18.99 -4.05
C GLY A 5 9.28 18.85 -4.71
N ARG A 6 9.24 18.73 -6.04
CA ARG A 6 7.98 18.54 -6.79
C ARG A 6 7.39 17.16 -6.57
N LEU A 7 8.25 16.14 -6.47
CA LEU A 7 7.86 14.77 -6.13
C LEU A 7 7.37 14.67 -4.68
N ALA A 8 8.06 15.29 -3.73
CA ALA A 8 7.65 15.29 -2.32
C ALA A 8 6.26 15.92 -2.13
N ALA A 9 5.98 17.03 -2.83
CA ALA A 9 4.66 17.66 -2.80
C ALA A 9 3.56 16.77 -3.40
N ALA A 10 3.87 16.08 -4.51
CA ALA A 10 2.94 15.12 -5.12
C ALA A 10 2.68 13.91 -4.20
N VAL A 11 3.73 13.34 -3.60
CA VAL A 11 3.65 12.22 -2.65
C VAL A 11 2.80 12.58 -1.43
N ARG A 12 2.98 13.80 -0.88
CA ARG A 12 2.16 14.30 0.22
C ARG A 12 0.68 14.46 -0.17
N LYS A 13 0.41 14.85 -1.42
CA LYS A 13 -0.96 15.00 -1.94
C LYS A 13 -1.63 13.65 -2.22
N SER A 14 -0.87 12.60 -2.52
CA SER A 14 -1.40 11.28 -2.91
C SER A 14 -1.97 10.42 -1.78
N ALA A 15 -1.97 10.88 -0.52
CA ALA A 15 -2.57 10.18 0.61
C ALA A 15 -2.15 8.69 0.73
N LEU A 16 -0.86 8.41 0.55
CA LEU A 16 -0.32 7.04 0.53
C LEU A 16 -0.22 6.38 1.92
N ASN A 17 -0.52 7.13 2.99
CA ASN A 17 -0.55 6.61 4.35
C ASN A 17 -1.96 6.09 4.66
N PHE A 18 -2.08 4.79 4.85
CA PHE A 18 -3.32 4.15 5.25
C PHE A 18 -3.22 3.67 6.69
N LYS A 19 -4.32 3.78 7.44
CA LYS A 19 -4.44 3.12 8.73
C LYS A 19 -4.44 1.60 8.52
N TYR A 20 -3.75 0.88 9.39
CA TYR A 20 -3.62 -0.57 9.28
C TYR A 20 -4.97 -1.29 9.27
N GLU A 21 -5.91 -0.85 10.11
CA GLU A 21 -7.26 -1.43 10.21
C GLU A 21 -8.06 -1.26 8.90
N THR A 22 -7.69 -0.29 8.06
CA THR A 22 -8.29 -0.13 6.74
C THR A 22 -7.81 -1.22 5.78
N LEU A 23 -6.52 -1.56 5.85
CA LEU A 23 -5.93 -2.64 5.05
C LEU A 23 -6.48 -4.00 5.47
N GLU A 24 -6.61 -4.24 6.78
CA GLU A 24 -7.24 -5.46 7.31
C GLU A 24 -8.65 -5.61 6.75
N ARG A 25 -9.53 -4.61 6.93
CA ARG A 25 -10.91 -4.73 6.44
C ARG A 25 -10.98 -4.88 4.92
N ALA A 26 -10.14 -4.16 4.17
CA ALA A 26 -10.13 -4.24 2.70
C ALA A 26 -9.75 -5.63 2.19
N THR A 27 -8.84 -6.32 2.88
CA THR A 27 -8.34 -7.65 2.51
C THR A 27 -9.12 -8.79 3.15
N ASN A 28 -10.24 -8.50 3.84
CA ASN A 28 -10.93 -9.45 4.72
C ASN A 28 -9.97 -10.07 5.74
N TYR A 29 -9.26 -9.23 6.50
CA TYR A 29 -8.28 -9.62 7.52
C TYR A 29 -7.13 -10.48 6.96
N PHE A 30 -6.64 -10.14 5.76
CA PHE A 30 -5.60 -10.89 5.05
C PHE A 30 -5.96 -12.38 4.86
N ASP A 31 -7.24 -12.66 4.61
CA ASP A 31 -7.73 -14.02 4.34
C ASP A 31 -7.00 -14.63 3.13
N GLN A 32 -6.65 -15.91 3.23
CA GLN A 32 -5.92 -16.60 2.16
C GLN A 32 -6.70 -16.69 0.85
N SER A 33 -8.04 -16.66 0.89
CA SER A 33 -8.87 -16.60 -0.31
C SER A 33 -8.66 -15.32 -1.13
N ASN A 34 -8.20 -14.23 -0.51
CA ASN A 34 -7.88 -12.97 -1.18
C ASN A 34 -6.41 -12.85 -1.59
N LYS A 35 -5.57 -13.85 -1.31
CA LYS A 35 -4.16 -13.83 -1.67
C LYS A 35 -4.00 -14.00 -3.19
N LEU A 36 -3.37 -13.03 -3.82
CA LEU A 36 -3.05 -13.02 -5.24
C LEU A 36 -1.69 -13.67 -5.53
N GLY A 37 -0.75 -13.62 -4.57
CA GLY A 37 0.58 -14.19 -4.76
C GLY A 37 1.52 -14.05 -3.57
N GLN A 38 2.68 -14.69 -3.67
CA GLN A 38 3.77 -14.64 -2.69
C GLN A 38 5.13 -14.73 -3.39
N GLY A 39 6.09 -13.96 -2.91
CA GLY A 39 7.49 -14.04 -3.34
C GLY A 39 8.45 -13.45 -2.30
N GLY A 40 9.72 -13.27 -2.68
CA GLY A 40 10.75 -12.73 -1.78
C GLY A 40 10.46 -11.30 -1.27
N SER A 41 9.63 -10.55 -1.98
CA SER A 41 9.22 -9.19 -1.59
C SER A 41 7.94 -9.14 -0.74
N GLY A 42 7.36 -10.30 -0.38
CA GLY A 42 6.20 -10.39 0.50
C GLY A 42 4.98 -11.06 -0.12
N LEU A 43 3.82 -10.75 0.47
CA LEU A 43 2.50 -11.29 0.13
C LEU A 43 1.66 -10.22 -0.57
N VAL A 44 0.86 -10.63 -1.55
CA VAL A 44 -0.05 -9.72 -2.27
C VAL A 44 -1.48 -10.20 -2.06
N TYR A 45 -2.35 -9.28 -1.65
CA TYR A 45 -3.78 -9.51 -1.45
C TYR A 45 -4.58 -8.59 -2.38
N LYS A 46 -5.81 -9.00 -2.73
CA LYS A 46 -6.76 -8.21 -3.51
C LYS A 46 -7.21 -6.95 -2.79
#